data_AF-A0A7V5HHT6-F1
#
_entry.id   AF-A0A7V5HHT6-F1
#
_cell.length_a   1.000
_cell.length_b   1.000
_cell.length_c   1.000
_cell.angle_alpha   90.00
_cell.angle_beta   90.00
_cell.angle_gamma   90.00
#
_symmetry.space_group_name_H-M   'P 1'
#
loop_
_entity.id
_entity.type
_entity.pdbx_description
1 polymer ?
#
loop_
_entity_poly.entity_id
_entity_poly.type
_entity_poly.pdbx_seq_one_letter_code
_entity_poly.pdbx_strand_id
1 'polypeptide(L)'
;LNLQLVPEPYPLKKERRGGALNLLLAALLLEAGRMLNEGRTVKEVEEASRRAFKSSGGLLSFCQRIGFSRVQEYLVSLASQEAEDDLRITYDNFFSLKNNIFNLTPEELTKIFNEEKEPEILDEMTLEFLVKRFWAVAFVVATELVGARIIELEQLEAATQKELGWHKGPFALMNQVGIQEAMRLVIHQVEVSHRKEINFPVPPLLINQTQVNAPWLIKSK
;
A
#
# COMPACT_ATOMS: atom_id res chain seq x y z
N LEU A 1 17.63 -4.52 -14.86
CA LEU A 1 16.52 -5.48 -14.63
C LEU A 1 15.24 -4.67 -14.52
N ASN A 2 14.19 -5.01 -15.27
CA ASN A 2 12.88 -4.38 -15.12
C ASN A 2 12.22 -4.96 -13.85
N LEU A 3 12.62 -4.45 -12.70
CA LEU A 3 12.19 -4.94 -11.38
C LEU A 3 10.70 -4.62 -11.19
N GLN A 4 9.86 -5.65 -11.27
CA GLN A 4 8.43 -5.60 -11.05
C GLN A 4 8.01 -6.81 -10.19
N LEU A 5 7.07 -6.61 -9.28
CA LEU A 5 6.45 -7.66 -8.47
C LEU A 5 5.27 -8.32 -9.22
N VAL A 6 4.50 -7.51 -9.94
CA VAL A 6 3.36 -7.89 -10.78
C VAL A 6 3.42 -7.17 -12.13
N PRO A 7 2.76 -7.68 -13.19
CA PRO A 7 2.66 -6.97 -14.46
C PRO A 7 2.00 -5.58 -14.29
N GLU A 8 2.41 -4.60 -15.10
CA GLU A 8 1.67 -3.35 -15.29
C GLU A 8 0.70 -3.54 -16.48
N PRO A 9 -0.61 -3.78 -16.24
CA PRO A 9 -1.53 -4.18 -17.31
C PRO A 9 -1.92 -3.01 -18.23
N TYR A 10 -1.55 -1.78 -17.87
CA TYR A 10 -1.81 -0.56 -18.63
C TYR A 10 -0.52 0.25 -18.78
N PRO A 11 -0.34 0.95 -19.92
CA PRO A 11 0.81 1.82 -20.12
C PRO A 11 0.76 3.01 -19.16
N LEU A 12 1.93 3.39 -18.63
CA LEU A 12 2.07 4.61 -17.85
C LEU A 12 1.94 5.84 -18.75
N LYS A 13 1.28 6.87 -18.26
CA LYS A 13 1.17 8.17 -18.93
C LYS A 13 2.42 9.04 -18.76
N LYS A 14 3.15 8.82 -17.67
CA LYS A 14 4.43 9.43 -17.35
C LYS A 14 5.29 8.38 -16.66
N GLU A 15 6.58 8.35 -16.99
CA GLU A 15 7.51 7.46 -16.30
C GLU A 15 7.59 7.78 -14.81
N ARG A 16 7.61 6.73 -14.00
CA ARG A 16 7.77 6.79 -12.54
C ARG A 16 8.56 5.57 -12.10
N ARG A 17 9.62 5.78 -11.30
CA ARG A 17 10.34 4.68 -10.67
C ARG A 17 9.37 3.85 -9.83
N GLY A 18 9.37 2.54 -10.07
CA GLY A 18 8.43 1.61 -9.46
C GLY A 18 7.11 1.43 -10.21
N GLY A 19 6.82 2.19 -11.26
CA GLY A 19 5.56 2.08 -12.00
C GLY A 19 4.36 2.63 -11.22
N ALA A 20 3.16 2.15 -11.53
CA ALA A 20 1.92 2.57 -10.88
C ALA A 20 1.41 1.49 -9.93
N LEU A 21 1.09 0.31 -10.47
CA LEU A 21 0.52 -0.78 -9.69
C LEU A 21 1.54 -1.36 -8.70
N ASN A 22 2.78 -1.53 -9.14
CA ASN A 22 3.84 -2.05 -8.29
C ASN A 22 4.21 -1.08 -7.16
N LEU A 23 4.12 0.23 -7.41
CA LEU A 23 4.37 1.24 -6.39
C LEU A 23 3.27 1.23 -5.31
N LEU A 24 2.00 1.12 -5.72
CA LEU A 24 0.87 0.91 -4.80
C LEU A 24 1.05 -0.37 -3.97
N LEU A 25 1.43 -1.47 -4.62
CA LEU A 25 1.68 -2.73 -3.94
C LEU A 25 2.83 -2.60 -2.92
N ALA A 26 3.97 -2.02 -3.29
CA ALA A 26 5.09 -1.83 -2.38
C ALA A 26 4.74 -0.97 -1.16
N ALA A 27 3.96 0.10 -1.35
CA ALA A 27 3.50 0.91 -0.24
C ALA A 27 2.70 0.09 0.79
N LEU A 28 1.84 -0.81 0.31
CA LEU A 28 1.06 -1.71 1.15
C LEU A 28 1.93 -2.79 1.81
N LEU A 29 2.92 -3.33 1.10
CA LEU A 29 3.89 -4.26 1.69
C LEU A 29 4.67 -3.58 2.81
N LEU A 30 5.15 -2.34 2.60
CA LEU A 30 5.83 -1.59 3.65
C LEU A 30 4.93 -1.36 4.86
N GLU A 31 3.64 -1.05 4.65
CA GLU A 31 2.71 -0.89 5.75
C GLU A 31 2.50 -2.20 6.53
N ALA A 32 2.36 -3.33 5.84
CA ALA A 32 2.33 -4.64 6.47
C ALA A 32 3.62 -4.88 7.29
N GLY A 33 4.78 -4.55 6.72
CA GLY A 33 6.07 -4.70 7.40
C GLY A 33 6.23 -3.81 8.64
N ARG A 34 5.64 -2.61 8.62
CA ARG A 34 5.59 -1.72 9.80
C ARG A 34 4.71 -2.29 10.89
N MET A 35 3.51 -2.79 10.54
CA MET A 35 2.63 -3.43 11.51
C MET A 35 3.32 -4.60 12.22
N LEU A 36 4.05 -5.44 11.48
CA LEU A 36 4.84 -6.54 12.05
C LEU A 36 5.96 -6.02 12.96
N ASN A 37 6.68 -4.97 12.54
CA ASN A 37 7.69 -4.32 13.38
C ASN A 37 7.10 -3.70 14.66
N GLU A 38 5.81 -3.34 14.64
CA GLU A 38 5.05 -2.84 15.80
C GLU A 38 4.51 -3.96 16.70
N GLY A 39 4.89 -5.21 16.43
CA GLY A 39 4.50 -6.37 17.25
C GLY A 39 3.19 -7.03 16.83
N ARG A 40 2.63 -6.68 15.67
CA ARG A 40 1.51 -7.43 15.10
C ARG A 40 1.98 -8.76 14.55
N THR A 41 1.11 -9.75 14.58
CA THR A 41 1.39 -11.09 14.06
C THR A 41 1.18 -11.12 12.55
N VAL A 42 1.82 -12.07 11.86
CA VAL A 42 1.64 -12.31 10.42
C VAL A 42 0.17 -12.60 10.09
N LYS A 43 -0.55 -13.39 10.90
CA LYS A 43 -1.99 -13.65 10.80
C LYS A 43 -2.86 -12.40 10.97
N GLU A 44 -2.59 -11.55 11.97
CA GLU A 44 -3.32 -10.28 12.13
C GLU A 44 -3.23 -9.43 10.87
N VAL A 45 -2.02 -9.26 10.34
CA VAL A 45 -1.73 -8.41 9.19
C VAL A 45 -2.25 -9.03 7.89
N GLU A 46 -2.09 -10.34 7.72
CA GLU A 46 -2.62 -11.11 6.59
C GLU A 46 -4.14 -10.99 6.53
N GLU A 47 -4.83 -11.27 7.63
CA GLU A 47 -6.29 -11.20 7.72
C GLU A 47 -6.80 -9.77 7.50
N ALA A 48 -6.14 -8.77 8.09
CA ALA A 48 -6.47 -7.38 7.86
C ALA A 48 -6.32 -6.99 6.37
N SER A 49 -5.24 -7.41 5.71
CA SER A 49 -5.05 -7.11 4.28
C SER A 49 -6.11 -7.79 3.40
N ARG A 50 -6.45 -9.04 3.71
CA ARG A 50 -7.50 -9.80 3.03
C ARG A 50 -8.86 -9.13 3.19
N ARG A 51 -9.21 -8.67 4.41
CA ARG A 51 -10.45 -7.93 4.68
C ARG A 51 -10.49 -6.57 3.99
N ALA A 52 -9.38 -5.83 4.03
CA ALA A 52 -9.28 -4.51 3.44
C ALA A 52 -9.63 -4.53 1.94
N PHE A 53 -9.17 -5.54 1.21
CA PHE A 53 -9.32 -5.61 -0.24
C PHE A 53 -10.32 -6.65 -0.71
N LYS A 54 -10.89 -7.44 0.21
CA LYS A 54 -11.76 -8.60 -0.05
C LYS A 54 -11.16 -9.53 -1.12
N SER A 55 -9.85 -9.73 -1.06
CA SER A 55 -9.09 -10.60 -1.96
C SER A 55 -9.12 -12.05 -1.48
N SER A 56 -8.76 -12.99 -2.37
CA SER A 56 -8.71 -14.42 -2.03
C SER A 56 -7.56 -14.79 -1.08
N GLY A 57 -6.53 -13.94 -0.99
CA GLY A 57 -5.41 -14.07 -0.08
C GLY A 57 -4.88 -12.69 0.30
N GLY A 58 -4.10 -12.61 1.37
CA GLY A 58 -3.49 -11.37 1.83
C GLY A 58 -2.10 -11.13 1.26
N LEU A 59 -1.52 -10.00 1.67
CA LEU A 59 -0.26 -9.48 1.16
C LEU A 59 0.96 -10.29 1.62
N LEU A 60 0.90 -10.94 2.78
CA LEU A 60 2.02 -11.69 3.32
C LEU A 60 2.14 -13.05 2.63
N SER A 61 1.01 -13.71 2.36
CA SER A 61 0.97 -14.89 1.48
C SER A 61 1.47 -14.57 0.07
N PHE A 62 1.17 -13.37 -0.44
CA PHE A 62 1.71 -12.91 -1.72
C PHE A 62 3.25 -12.89 -1.69
N CYS A 63 3.86 -12.29 -0.65
CA CYS A 63 5.32 -12.25 -0.50
C CYS A 63 5.96 -13.64 -0.46
N GLN A 64 5.37 -14.59 0.27
CA GLN A 64 5.87 -15.97 0.34
C GLN A 64 5.83 -16.64 -1.04
N ARG A 65 4.74 -16.45 -1.80
CA ARG A 65 4.58 -17.06 -3.12
C ARG A 65 5.56 -16.51 -4.16
N ILE A 66 5.82 -15.19 -4.15
CA ILE A 66 6.74 -14.58 -5.12
C ILE A 66 8.21 -14.62 -4.69
N GLY A 67 8.46 -14.89 -3.40
CA GLY A 67 9.78 -14.95 -2.78
C GLY A 67 10.23 -13.64 -2.15
N PHE A 68 10.69 -13.70 -0.89
CA PHE A 68 11.15 -12.53 -0.14
C PHE A 68 12.32 -11.81 -0.82
N SER A 69 13.27 -12.53 -1.42
CA SER A 69 14.41 -11.90 -2.13
C SER A 69 13.93 -10.93 -3.22
N ARG A 70 12.95 -11.34 -4.03
CA ARG A 70 12.38 -10.49 -5.09
C ARG A 70 11.63 -9.28 -4.53
N VAL A 71 10.88 -9.48 -3.45
CA VAL A 71 10.21 -8.37 -2.73
C VAL A 71 11.25 -7.36 -2.26
N GLN A 72 12.31 -7.83 -1.61
CA GLN A 72 13.34 -6.97 -1.05
C GLN A 72 14.14 -6.22 -2.12
N GLU A 73 14.56 -6.90 -3.19
CA GLU A 73 15.23 -6.23 -4.31
C GLU A 73 14.40 -5.07 -4.85
N TYR A 74 13.08 -5.27 -5.00
CA TYR A 74 12.18 -4.22 -5.44
C TYR A 74 12.06 -3.09 -4.41
N LEU A 75 11.83 -3.41 -3.13
CA LEU A 75 11.70 -2.39 -2.07
C LEU A 75 13.00 -1.59 -1.86
N VAL A 76 14.16 -2.24 -1.90
CA VAL A 76 15.48 -1.58 -1.83
C VAL A 76 15.68 -0.62 -3.01
N SER A 77 15.23 -0.99 -4.21
CA SER A 77 15.32 -0.10 -5.37
C SER A 77 14.50 1.20 -5.21
N LEU A 78 13.39 1.14 -4.48
CA LEU A 78 12.56 2.31 -4.14
C LEU A 78 13.16 3.11 -2.97
N ALA A 79 13.75 2.44 -1.98
CA ALA A 79 14.35 3.05 -0.81
C ALA A 79 15.67 3.80 -1.10
N SER A 80 16.26 3.59 -2.28
CA SER A 80 17.52 4.24 -2.66
C SER A 80 17.38 5.77 -2.65
N GLN A 81 18.22 6.41 -1.82
CA GLN A 81 18.29 7.86 -1.61
C GLN A 81 19.14 8.58 -2.67
N GLU A 82 19.85 7.84 -3.52
CA GLU A 82 20.74 8.42 -4.54
C GLU A 82 19.98 8.97 -5.75
N ALA A 83 18.70 8.67 -5.88
CA ALA A 83 17.86 9.13 -6.98
C ALA A 83 17.16 10.45 -6.63
N GLU A 84 17.53 11.52 -7.34
CA GLU A 84 16.84 12.81 -7.33
C GLU A 84 15.63 12.81 -8.29
N ASP A 85 14.70 11.87 -8.11
CA ASP A 85 13.54 11.70 -8.98
C ASP A 85 12.22 12.15 -8.33
N ASP A 86 11.16 12.22 -9.14
CA ASP A 86 9.82 12.60 -8.70
C ASP A 86 9.30 11.73 -7.53
N LEU A 87 9.72 10.46 -7.46
CA LEU A 87 9.37 9.57 -6.37
C LEU A 87 9.95 10.12 -5.05
N ARG A 88 11.26 10.41 -5.02
CA ARG A 88 11.94 10.93 -3.83
C ARG A 88 11.42 12.30 -3.41
N ILE A 89 11.07 13.17 -4.37
CA ILE A 89 10.50 14.50 -4.09
C ILE A 89 9.11 14.36 -3.45
N THR A 90 8.29 13.44 -3.95
CA THR A 90 6.88 13.30 -3.53
C THR A 90 6.76 12.55 -2.20
N TYR A 91 7.49 11.45 -2.07
CA TYR A 91 7.32 10.50 -0.97
C TYR A 91 8.34 10.68 0.15
N ASP A 92 9.40 11.44 -0.09
CA ASP A 92 10.52 11.60 0.83
C ASP A 92 11.05 10.25 1.33
N ASN A 93 10.95 9.95 2.63
CA ASN A 93 11.38 8.68 3.20
C ASN A 93 10.24 7.66 3.36
N PHE A 94 9.06 7.87 2.76
CA PHE A 94 7.92 6.94 2.85
C PHE A 94 8.28 5.52 2.38
N PHE A 95 9.14 5.37 1.37
CA PHE A 95 9.60 4.05 0.89
C PHE A 95 10.82 3.52 1.63
N SER A 96 11.26 4.17 2.72
CA SER A 96 12.40 3.71 3.52
C SER A 96 12.11 2.36 4.19
N LEU A 97 13.14 1.53 4.28
CA LEU A 97 13.15 0.28 5.04
C LEU A 97 13.58 0.48 6.51
N LYS A 98 13.87 1.71 6.95
CA LYS A 98 14.15 2.01 8.37
C LYS A 98 12.98 1.52 9.22
N ASN A 99 13.27 0.71 10.24
CA ASN A 99 12.26 0.13 11.14
C ASN A 99 11.18 -0.70 10.42
N ASN A 100 11.56 -1.43 9.37
CA ASN A 100 10.68 -2.33 8.64
C ASN A 100 11.27 -3.75 8.61
N ILE A 101 10.43 -4.77 8.81
CA ILE A 101 10.89 -6.18 8.77
C ILE A 101 11.53 -6.56 7.43
N PHE A 102 11.17 -5.90 6.31
CA PHE A 102 11.81 -6.14 5.02
C PHE A 102 13.28 -5.68 4.93
N ASN A 103 13.85 -5.15 6.02
CA ASN A 103 15.28 -4.90 6.17
C ASN A 103 16.07 -6.12 6.72
N LEU A 104 15.38 -7.17 7.18
CA LEU A 104 15.96 -8.45 7.63
C LEU A 104 16.39 -9.31 6.44
N THR A 105 17.14 -10.40 6.63
CA THR A 105 17.47 -11.29 5.49
C THR A 105 16.26 -12.13 5.05
N PRO A 106 16.24 -12.67 3.81
CA PRO A 106 15.20 -13.60 3.36
C PRO A 106 15.00 -14.80 4.30
N GLU A 107 16.08 -15.30 4.90
CA GLU A 107 16.06 -16.43 5.84
C GLU A 107 15.39 -16.03 7.16
N GLU A 108 15.71 -14.85 7.69
CA GLU A 108 15.06 -14.30 8.88
C GLU A 108 13.56 -14.07 8.65
N LEU A 109 13.20 -13.51 7.50
CA LEU A 109 11.79 -13.34 7.09
C LEU A 109 11.07 -14.68 6.99
N THR A 110 11.69 -15.67 6.34
CA THR A 110 11.13 -17.02 6.20
C THR A 110 10.90 -17.65 7.57
N LYS A 111 11.84 -17.47 8.50
CA LYS A 111 11.71 -17.95 9.87
C LYS A 111 10.53 -17.30 10.60
N ILE A 112 10.43 -15.97 10.57
CA ILE A 112 9.33 -15.22 11.20
C ILE A 112 7.96 -15.72 10.71
N PHE A 113 7.82 -15.95 9.41
CA PHE A 113 6.54 -16.34 8.81
C PHE A 113 6.21 -17.82 9.02
N ASN A 114 7.21 -18.69 9.22
CA ASN A 114 7.00 -20.12 9.46
C ASN A 114 6.81 -20.47 10.94
N GLU A 115 7.41 -19.70 11.85
CA GLU A 115 7.36 -19.95 13.30
C GLU A 115 6.18 -19.25 14.00
N GLU A 116 5.25 -18.68 13.23
CA GLU A 116 4.14 -17.94 13.78
C GLU A 116 3.16 -18.86 14.55
N LYS A 117 2.89 -18.50 15.80
CA LYS A 117 1.90 -19.19 16.63
C LYS A 117 0.47 -18.79 16.23
N GLU A 118 -0.49 -19.68 16.49
CA GLU A 118 -1.92 -19.29 16.44
C GLU A 118 -2.18 -18.13 17.41
N PRO A 119 -2.84 -17.03 16.99
CA PRO A 119 -3.30 -16.02 17.92
C PRO A 119 -4.39 -16.63 18.82
N GLU A 120 -4.34 -16.36 20.12
CA GLU A 120 -5.33 -16.90 21.06
C GLU A 120 -6.74 -16.43 20.73
N ILE A 121 -6.92 -15.14 20.40
CA ILE A 121 -8.15 -14.52 19.88
C ILE A 121 -7.75 -13.27 19.09
N LEU A 122 -8.29 -13.12 17.88
CA LEU A 122 -8.19 -11.88 17.09
C LEU A 122 -9.33 -10.94 17.48
N ASP A 123 -9.02 -9.81 18.13
CA ASP A 123 -10.05 -8.84 18.46
C ASP A 123 -10.45 -7.99 17.23
N GLU A 124 -11.76 -7.82 17.05
CA GLU A 124 -12.31 -7.17 15.85
C GLU A 124 -11.89 -5.70 15.75
N MET A 125 -11.72 -5.00 16.88
CA MET A 125 -11.31 -3.60 16.90
C MET A 125 -9.88 -3.42 16.37
N THR A 126 -8.95 -4.29 16.75
CA THR A 126 -7.59 -4.33 16.21
C THR A 126 -7.62 -4.64 14.72
N LEU A 127 -8.38 -5.64 14.29
CA LEU A 127 -8.49 -5.96 12.86
C LEU A 127 -9.02 -4.78 12.04
N GLU A 128 -10.10 -4.13 12.51
CA GLU A 128 -10.61 -2.93 11.86
C GLU A 128 -9.57 -1.80 11.79
N PHE A 129 -8.79 -1.62 12.85
CA PHE A 129 -7.71 -0.63 12.88
C PHE A 129 -6.64 -0.93 11.82
N LEU A 130 -6.20 -2.19 11.70
CA LEU A 130 -5.22 -2.59 10.68
C LEU A 130 -5.77 -2.46 9.25
N VAL A 131 -7.04 -2.81 9.03
CA VAL A 131 -7.74 -2.59 7.74
C VAL A 131 -7.70 -1.12 7.35
N LYS A 132 -8.03 -0.22 8.29
CA LYS A 132 -8.07 1.23 8.07
C LYS A 132 -6.69 1.79 7.70
N ARG A 133 -5.61 1.24 8.25
CA ARG A 133 -4.23 1.61 7.88
C ARG A 133 -3.90 1.22 6.43
N PHE A 134 -4.28 0.03 5.99
CA PHE A 134 -4.11 -0.38 4.59
C PHE A 134 -4.89 0.53 3.63
N TRP A 135 -6.13 0.90 3.99
CA TRP A 135 -6.91 1.85 3.19
C TRP A 135 -6.27 3.22 3.12
N ALA A 136 -5.78 3.77 4.23
CA ALA A 136 -5.09 5.07 4.22
C ALA A 136 -3.90 5.08 3.25
N VAL A 137 -3.07 4.03 3.27
CA VAL A 137 -1.94 3.87 2.33
C VAL A 137 -2.42 3.76 0.89
N ALA A 138 -3.42 2.91 0.62
CA ALA A 138 -3.97 2.74 -0.72
C ALA A 138 -4.52 4.05 -1.28
N PHE A 139 -5.23 4.84 -0.46
CA PHE A 139 -5.85 6.10 -0.87
C PHE A 139 -4.82 7.17 -1.20
N VAL A 140 -3.78 7.32 -0.37
CA VAL A 140 -2.70 8.26 -0.66
C VAL A 140 -1.97 7.91 -1.94
N VAL A 141 -1.53 6.65 -2.10
CA VAL A 141 -0.74 6.29 -3.27
C VAL A 141 -1.57 6.35 -4.54
N ALA A 142 -2.83 5.89 -4.51
CA ALA A 142 -3.71 5.96 -5.67
C ALA A 142 -4.02 7.40 -6.10
N THR A 143 -4.32 8.28 -5.15
CA THR A 143 -4.62 9.69 -5.47
C THR A 143 -3.38 10.47 -5.88
N GLU A 144 -2.20 10.13 -5.36
CA GLU A 144 -0.94 10.68 -5.85
C GLU A 144 -0.67 10.25 -7.29
N LEU A 145 -0.73 8.96 -7.58
CA LEU A 145 -0.45 8.43 -8.93
C LEU A 145 -1.37 9.03 -9.99
N VAL A 146 -2.67 9.15 -9.70
CA VAL A 146 -3.64 9.77 -10.61
C VAL A 146 -3.45 11.29 -10.67
N GLY A 147 -3.21 11.94 -9.54
CA GLY A 147 -2.97 13.40 -9.48
C GLY A 147 -1.71 13.82 -10.23
N ALA A 148 -0.65 13.02 -10.16
CA ALA A 148 0.60 13.20 -10.88
C ALA A 148 0.53 12.72 -12.34
N ARG A 149 -0.64 12.23 -12.80
CA ARG A 149 -0.88 11.74 -14.16
C ARG A 149 0.05 10.61 -14.57
N ILE A 150 0.39 9.72 -13.63
CA ILE A 150 1.16 8.50 -13.91
C ILE A 150 0.26 7.44 -14.57
N ILE A 151 -1.00 7.35 -14.14
CA ILE A 151 -2.00 6.40 -14.62
C ILE A 151 -3.40 7.04 -14.52
N GLU A 152 -4.35 6.59 -15.35
CA GLU A 152 -5.75 6.99 -15.19
C GLU A 152 -6.41 6.31 -14.01
N LEU A 153 -7.41 6.98 -13.43
CA LEU A 153 -8.23 6.45 -12.36
C LEU A 153 -8.82 5.08 -12.71
N GLU A 154 -9.48 4.96 -13.86
CA GLU A 154 -10.13 3.72 -14.29
C GLU A 154 -9.13 2.60 -14.61
N GLN A 155 -7.93 2.97 -15.07
CA GLN A 155 -6.87 1.99 -15.31
C GLN A 155 -6.31 1.45 -14.00
N LEU A 156 -6.11 2.30 -12.99
CA LEU A 156 -5.63 1.86 -11.68
C LEU A 156 -6.68 1.01 -10.96
N GLU A 157 -7.96 1.39 -11.01
CA GLU A 157 -9.08 0.57 -10.54
C GLU A 157 -9.03 -0.84 -11.15
N ALA A 158 -9.04 -0.93 -12.48
CA ALA A 158 -9.04 -2.21 -13.18
C ALA A 158 -7.75 -3.01 -12.93
N ALA A 159 -6.60 -2.35 -12.79
CA ALA A 159 -5.31 -3.01 -12.54
C ALA A 159 -5.30 -3.70 -11.16
N THR A 160 -5.79 -3.03 -10.12
CA THR A 160 -5.89 -3.63 -8.78
C THR A 160 -6.83 -4.81 -8.73
N GLN A 161 -7.97 -4.74 -9.42
CA GLN A 161 -8.90 -5.86 -9.51
C GLN A 161 -8.31 -7.03 -10.29
N LYS A 162 -7.66 -6.76 -11.43
CA LYS A 162 -7.15 -7.78 -12.33
C LYS A 162 -5.91 -8.49 -11.78
N GLU A 163 -4.90 -7.75 -11.35
CA GLU A 163 -3.59 -8.33 -11.02
C GLU A 163 -3.42 -8.58 -9.50
N LEU A 164 -4.10 -7.80 -8.65
CA LEU A 164 -4.06 -7.98 -7.19
C LEU A 164 -5.30 -8.71 -6.63
N GLY A 165 -6.31 -8.97 -7.47
CA GLY A 165 -7.52 -9.69 -7.07
C GLY A 165 -8.40 -8.90 -6.09
N TRP A 166 -8.32 -7.58 -6.07
CA TRP A 166 -9.15 -6.74 -5.21
C TRP A 166 -10.61 -6.81 -5.68
N HIS A 167 -11.55 -6.82 -4.74
CA HIS A 167 -12.96 -6.74 -5.10
C HIS A 167 -13.34 -5.34 -5.63
N LYS A 168 -12.76 -4.29 -5.02
CA LYS A 168 -12.93 -2.89 -5.42
C LYS A 168 -11.55 -2.23 -5.43
N GLY A 169 -11.27 -1.40 -6.44
CA GLY A 169 -10.08 -0.59 -6.45
C GLY A 169 -10.15 0.57 -5.45
N PRO A 170 -9.07 1.36 -5.36
CA PRO A 170 -8.90 2.35 -4.28
C PRO A 170 -9.94 3.47 -4.29
N PHE A 171 -10.38 3.94 -5.46
CA PHE A 171 -11.40 4.98 -5.59
C PHE A 171 -12.80 4.44 -5.32
N ALA A 172 -13.10 3.22 -5.74
CA ALA A 172 -14.35 2.55 -5.40
C ALA A 172 -14.45 2.27 -3.89
N LEU A 173 -13.32 1.96 -3.24
CA LEU A 173 -13.22 1.86 -1.78
C LEU A 173 -13.42 3.21 -1.10
N MET A 174 -12.80 4.29 -1.58
CA MET A 174 -13.04 5.65 -1.07
C MET A 174 -14.53 6.05 -1.18
N ASN A 175 -15.19 5.72 -2.30
CA ASN A 175 -16.63 5.96 -2.46
C ASN A 175 -17.47 5.15 -1.47
N GLN A 176 -17.07 3.92 -1.15
CA GLN A 176 -17.77 3.06 -0.20
C GLN A 176 -17.67 3.58 1.23
N VAL A 177 -16.49 4.03 1.67
CA VAL A 177 -16.30 4.55 3.03
C VAL A 177 -16.77 6.00 3.18
N GLY A 178 -16.84 6.73 2.07
CA GLY A 178 -17.15 8.16 2.01
C GLY A 178 -15.88 9.01 2.00
N ILE A 179 -15.86 10.08 1.19
CA ILE A 179 -14.64 10.87 0.96
C ILE A 179 -14.13 11.57 2.23
N GLN A 180 -15.02 12.08 3.09
CA GLN A 180 -14.62 12.65 4.37
C GLN A 180 -13.94 11.61 5.26
N GLU A 181 -14.48 10.39 5.30
CA GLU A 181 -13.90 9.31 6.08
C GLU A 181 -12.57 8.87 5.48
N ALA A 182 -12.46 8.76 4.15
CA ALA A 182 -11.20 8.47 3.49
C ALA A 182 -10.10 9.49 3.85
N MET A 183 -10.41 10.79 3.85
CA MET A 183 -9.49 11.82 4.30
C MET A 183 -9.16 11.67 5.80
N ARG A 184 -10.16 11.39 6.65
CA ARG A 184 -9.93 11.19 8.09
C ARG A 184 -8.97 10.03 8.36
N LEU A 185 -9.09 8.92 7.62
CA LEU A 185 -8.17 7.79 7.71
C LEU A 185 -6.75 8.17 7.29
N VAL A 186 -6.61 8.95 6.21
CA VAL A 186 -5.32 9.47 5.75
C VAL A 186 -4.68 10.38 6.80
N ILE A 187 -5.41 11.34 7.36
CA ILE A 187 -4.89 12.24 8.40
C ILE A 187 -4.47 11.45 9.64
N HIS A 188 -5.25 10.46 10.06
CA HIS A 188 -4.85 9.60 11.17
C HIS A 188 -3.53 8.86 10.87
N GLN A 189 -3.35 8.35 9.64
CA GLN A 189 -2.12 7.69 9.25
C GLN A 189 -0.92 8.66 9.15
N VAL A 190 -1.14 9.94 8.82
CA VAL A 190 -0.10 10.98 8.90
C VAL A 190 0.41 11.09 10.32
N GLU A 191 -0.48 11.16 11.32
CA GLU A 191 -0.08 11.24 12.73
C GLU A 191 0.69 10.00 13.19
N VAL A 192 0.25 8.81 12.79
CA VAL A 192 0.93 7.54 13.09
C VAL A 192 2.31 7.48 12.46
N SER A 193 2.44 7.92 11.20
CA SER A 193 3.71 7.93 10.46
C SER A 193 4.68 8.97 11.01
N HIS A 194 4.20 10.16 11.37
CA HIS A 194 5.01 11.24 11.92
C HIS A 194 5.71 10.84 13.22
N ARG A 195 5.02 10.11 14.12
CA ARG A 195 5.61 9.57 15.37
C ARG A 195 6.76 8.59 15.14
N LYS A 196 6.88 8.06 13.91
CA LYS A 196 7.92 7.11 13.50
C LYS A 196 8.95 7.75 12.57
N GLU A 197 8.91 9.08 12.43
CA GLU A 197 9.76 9.85 11.52
C GLU A 197 9.58 9.43 10.05
N ILE A 198 8.38 8.98 9.67
CA ILE A 198 8.05 8.59 8.29
C ILE A 198 7.17 9.67 7.69
N ASN A 199 7.59 10.21 6.54
CA ASN A 199 6.78 11.09 5.72
C ASN A 199 5.59 10.31 5.15
N PHE A 200 4.40 10.90 5.24
CA PHE A 200 3.19 10.34 4.67
C PHE A 200 2.48 11.43 3.89
N PRO A 201 2.61 11.46 2.54
CA PRO A 201 2.12 12.58 1.76
C PRO A 201 0.59 12.62 1.77
N VAL A 202 0.01 13.82 1.80
CA VAL A 202 -1.43 14.02 1.56
C VAL A 202 -1.60 14.65 0.18
N PRO A 203 -2.04 13.89 -0.84
CA PRO A 203 -2.02 14.37 -2.22
C PRO A 203 -3.05 15.49 -2.45
N PRO A 204 -2.72 16.53 -3.24
CA PRO A 204 -3.66 17.60 -3.57
C PRO A 204 -4.97 17.11 -4.19
N LEU A 205 -4.93 16.02 -4.97
CA LEU A 205 -6.12 15.44 -5.57
C LEU A 205 -7.13 14.97 -4.51
N LEU A 206 -6.67 14.34 -3.42
CA LEU A 206 -7.53 13.92 -2.33
C LEU A 206 -8.08 15.11 -1.54
N ILE A 207 -7.25 16.13 -1.30
CA ILE A 207 -7.68 17.37 -0.63
C ILE A 207 -8.81 18.04 -1.42
N ASN A 208 -8.61 18.24 -2.72
CA ASN A 208 -9.59 18.86 -3.61
C ASN A 208 -10.88 18.03 -3.66
N GLN A 209 -10.80 16.71 -3.77
CA GLN A 209 -11.98 15.85 -3.78
C GLN A 209 -12.75 15.94 -2.46
N THR A 210 -12.05 16.08 -1.33
CA THR A 210 -12.67 16.23 0.00
C THR A 210 -13.37 17.57 0.17
N GLN A 211 -12.82 18.65 -0.40
CA GLN A 211 -13.46 19.97 -0.41
C GLN A 211 -14.76 19.97 -1.23
N VAL A 212 -14.76 19.28 -2.38
CA VAL A 212 -15.97 19.11 -3.20
C VAL A 212 -16.98 18.18 -2.50
N ASN A 213 -16.50 17.22 -1.70
CA ASN A 213 -17.30 16.22 -1.01
C ASN A 213 -18.24 15.43 -1.93
N ALA A 214 -17.77 15.14 -3.14
CA ALA A 214 -18.48 14.30 -4.11
C ALA A 214 -17.77 12.95 -4.23
N PRO A 215 -18.46 11.86 -4.59
CA PRO A 215 -17.80 10.60 -4.93
C PRO A 215 -16.89 10.78 -6.16
N TRP A 216 -15.87 9.92 -6.25
CA TRP A 216 -15.08 9.77 -7.47
C TRP A 216 -15.97 9.27 -8.60
N LEU A 217 -15.84 9.89 -9.78
CA LEU A 217 -16.54 9.45 -10.98
C LEU A 217 -15.76 8.29 -11.61
N ILE A 218 -16.21 7.07 -11.34
CA ILE A 218 -15.65 5.85 -11.90
C ILE A 218 -16.54 5.45 -13.07
N LYS A 219 -16.04 5.57 -14.30
CA LYS A 219 -16.78 5.10 -15.47
C LYS A 219 -16.80 3.58 -15.44
N SER A 220 -17.96 2.98 -15.18
CA SER A 220 -18.16 1.55 -15.43
C SER A 220 -17.98 1.32 -16.93
N LYS A 221 -17.10 0.38 -17.29
CA LYS A 221 -17.12 -0.23 -18.62
C LYS A 221 -18.24 -1.26 -18.68
#